data_AF-A0A6P0X6R6-F1
#
_entry.id   AF-A0A6P0X6R6-F1
#
_cell.length_a   1.000
_cell.length_b   1.000
_cell.length_c   1.000
_cell.angle_alpha   90.00
_cell.angle_beta   90.00
_cell.angle_gamma   90.00
#
_symmetry.space_group_name_H-M   'P 1'
#
loop_
_entity.id
_entity.type
_entity.pdbx_description
1 polymer ?
#
loop_
_entity_poly.entity_id
_entity_poly.type
_entity_poly.pdbx_seq_one_letter_code
_entity_poly.pdbx_strand_id
1 'polypeptide(L)'
;MSISLEEVYKLAGLWFFQDTFGWHLNELPPDNTYEALTKAMLICTKGDGVLSPEERDWIIGFSAVRGMSPSMVEELKNYEATEDLAEVINRTSQTIKAKRAAIYFAIKACAADFEYHEGEQAAVRKMANLIGVSEDEVSQLEEMYFEEQKLREKRVQLLFPDGLPYSLKR
;
A
#
# COMPACT_ATOMS: atom_id res chain seq x y z
N MET A 1 -14.80 -27.10 -16.63
CA MET A 1 -15.01 -26.46 -15.32
C MET A 1 -14.43 -25.05 -15.41
N SER A 2 -15.22 -24.04 -15.05
CA SER A 2 -14.75 -22.65 -14.95
C SER A 2 -14.21 -22.42 -13.53
N ILE A 3 -13.07 -21.74 -13.43
CA ILE A 3 -12.52 -21.25 -12.17
C ILE A 3 -13.50 -20.24 -11.52
N SER A 4 -13.66 -20.29 -10.20
CA SER A 4 -14.47 -19.35 -9.43
C SER A 4 -13.77 -18.00 -9.25
N LEU A 5 -14.53 -16.97 -8.88
CA LEU A 5 -13.97 -15.63 -8.63
C LEU A 5 -12.99 -15.63 -7.44
N GLU A 6 -13.28 -16.43 -6.41
CA GLU A 6 -12.42 -16.61 -5.25
C GLU A 6 -11.07 -17.22 -5.63
N GLU A 7 -11.08 -18.26 -6.49
CA GLU A 7 -9.85 -18.86 -7.01
C GLU A 7 -9.04 -17.87 -7.87
N VAL A 8 -9.70 -16.96 -8.61
CA VAL A 8 -9.03 -15.89 -9.36
C VAL A 8 -8.37 -14.88 -8.41
N TYR A 9 -9.06 -14.45 -7.35
CA TYR A 9 -8.49 -13.54 -6.35
C TYR A 9 -7.30 -14.14 -5.61
N LYS A 10 -7.39 -15.44 -5.28
CA LYS A 10 -6.26 -16.19 -4.72
C LYS A 10 -5.08 -16.22 -5.69
N LEU A 11 -5.31 -16.55 -6.96
CA LEU A 11 -4.26 -16.57 -7.97
C LEU A 11 -3.57 -15.21 -8.12
N ALA A 12 -4.35 -14.13 -8.21
CA ALA A 12 -3.82 -12.78 -8.32
C ALA A 12 -2.98 -12.39 -7.11
N GLY A 13 -3.47 -12.66 -5.90
CA GLY A 13 -2.76 -12.33 -4.67
C GLY A 13 -1.47 -13.11 -4.49
N LEU A 14 -1.48 -14.42 -4.77
CA LEU A 14 -0.28 -15.26 -4.70
C LEU A 14 0.80 -14.80 -5.69
N TRP A 15 0.39 -14.51 -6.94
CA TRP A 15 1.31 -13.94 -7.94
C TRP A 15 1.88 -12.60 -7.46
N PHE A 16 1.04 -11.72 -6.90
CA PHE A 16 1.47 -10.41 -6.41
C PHE A 16 2.55 -10.54 -5.32
N PHE A 17 2.38 -11.43 -4.34
CA PHE A 17 3.37 -11.63 -3.28
C PHE A 17 4.71 -12.15 -3.82
N GLN A 18 4.65 -13.06 -4.79
CA GLN A 18 5.85 -13.58 -5.42
C GLN A 18 6.57 -12.50 -6.23
N ASP A 19 5.85 -11.76 -7.08
CA ASP A 19 6.44 -10.74 -7.95
C ASP A 19 6.97 -9.54 -7.15
N THR A 20 6.20 -9.07 -6.17
CA THR A 20 6.53 -7.85 -5.41
C THR A 20 7.55 -8.10 -4.30
N PHE A 21 7.44 -9.23 -3.59
CA PHE A 21 8.24 -9.49 -2.38
C PHE A 21 9.08 -10.76 -2.44
N GLY A 22 8.97 -11.56 -3.49
CA GLY A 22 9.64 -12.87 -3.58
C GLY A 22 9.05 -13.93 -2.64
N TRP A 23 7.85 -13.72 -2.10
CA TRP A 23 7.24 -14.66 -1.16
C TRP A 23 6.51 -15.78 -1.89
N HIS A 24 7.00 -17.00 -1.73
CA HIS A 24 6.35 -18.19 -2.28
C HIS A 24 5.32 -18.73 -1.28
N LEU A 25 4.08 -18.25 -1.42
CA LEU A 25 2.97 -18.64 -0.57
C LEU A 25 2.11 -19.72 -1.24
N ASN A 26 1.56 -20.64 -0.45
CA ASN A 26 0.54 -21.60 -0.91
C ASN A 26 -0.89 -21.09 -0.62
N GLU A 27 -1.02 -20.19 0.35
CA GLU A 27 -2.27 -19.59 0.80
C GLU A 27 -2.08 -18.10 1.03
N LEU A 28 -3.14 -17.32 0.86
CA LEU A 28 -3.10 -15.89 1.19
C LEU A 28 -2.99 -15.69 2.71
N PRO A 29 -2.40 -14.56 3.16
CA PRO A 29 -2.50 -14.13 4.54
C PRO A 29 -3.97 -14.10 5.03
N PRO A 30 -4.22 -14.36 6.32
CA PRO A 30 -5.57 -14.34 6.85
C PRO A 30 -6.15 -12.92 6.84
N ASP A 31 -7.46 -12.84 6.70
CA ASP A 31 -8.27 -11.61 6.64
C ASP A 31 -7.91 -10.59 7.73
N ASN A 32 -7.78 -11.02 8.99
CA ASN A 32 -7.44 -10.14 10.10
C ASN A 32 -6.07 -9.44 9.94
N THR A 33 -5.12 -10.09 9.25
CA THR A 33 -3.79 -9.51 8.97
C THR A 33 -3.88 -8.49 7.84
N TYR A 34 -4.68 -8.77 6.81
CA TYR A 34 -4.93 -7.82 5.73
C TYR A 34 -5.64 -6.57 6.21
N GLU A 35 -6.69 -6.77 6.98
CA GLU A 35 -7.49 -5.68 7.55
C GLU A 35 -6.61 -4.79 8.42
N ALA A 36 -5.87 -5.37 9.38
CA ALA A 36 -5.01 -4.61 10.28
C ALA A 36 -3.91 -3.84 9.52
N LEU A 37 -3.25 -4.46 8.54
CA LEU A 37 -2.22 -3.79 7.75
C LEU A 37 -2.81 -2.69 6.87
N THR A 38 -3.99 -2.90 6.29
CA THR A 38 -4.64 -1.89 5.44
C THR A 38 -5.14 -0.71 6.27
N LYS A 39 -5.73 -0.96 7.43
CA LYS A 39 -6.10 0.09 8.38
C LYS A 39 -4.87 0.88 8.81
N ALA A 40 -3.75 0.22 9.12
CA ALA A 40 -2.50 0.91 9.45
C ALA A 40 -1.99 1.81 8.30
N MET A 41 -2.00 1.33 7.05
CA MET A 41 -1.65 2.16 5.89
C MET A 41 -2.56 3.38 5.75
N LEU A 42 -3.88 3.21 5.89
CA LEU A 42 -4.85 4.30 5.82
C LEU A 42 -4.63 5.34 6.93
N ILE A 43 -4.37 4.90 8.17
CA ILE A 43 -4.07 5.79 9.30
C ILE A 43 -2.76 6.56 9.08
N CYS A 44 -1.71 5.88 8.60
CA CYS A 44 -0.42 6.52 8.30
C CYS A 44 -0.57 7.60 7.22
N THR A 45 -1.35 7.30 6.19
CA THR A 45 -1.58 8.18 5.04
C THR A 45 -2.40 9.40 5.44
N LYS A 46 -3.44 9.22 6.27
CA LYS A 46 -4.21 10.31 6.91
C LYS A 46 -3.42 11.10 7.97
N GLY A 47 -2.09 10.99 8.00
CA GLY A 47 -1.29 11.49 9.11
C GLY A 47 -1.35 13.02 9.31
N ASP A 48 -1.68 13.74 8.24
CA ASP A 48 -1.89 15.19 8.20
C ASP A 48 -3.33 15.61 8.58
N GLY A 49 -4.22 14.63 8.80
CA GLY A 49 -5.62 14.80 9.15
C GLY A 49 -6.60 14.63 7.98
N VAL A 50 -6.13 14.56 6.74
CA VAL A 50 -6.94 14.41 5.53
C VAL A 50 -6.55 13.11 4.82
N LEU A 51 -7.53 12.41 4.28
CA LEU A 51 -7.28 11.28 3.39
C LEU A 51 -8.04 11.56 2.11
N SER A 52 -7.33 11.95 1.07
CA SER A 52 -7.89 12.25 -0.23
C SER A 52 -8.52 10.99 -0.87
N PRO A 53 -9.49 11.17 -1.79
CA PRO A 53 -10.01 10.05 -2.58
C PRO A 53 -8.90 9.28 -3.31
N GLU A 54 -7.90 9.98 -3.86
CA GLU A 54 -6.81 9.42 -4.63
C GLU A 54 -5.90 8.50 -3.77
N GLU A 55 -5.51 8.97 -2.58
CA GLU A 55 -4.73 8.18 -1.61
C GLU A 55 -5.49 6.93 -1.16
N ARG A 56 -6.78 7.10 -0.86
CA ARG A 56 -7.65 5.99 -0.44
C ARG A 56 -7.76 4.96 -1.56
N ASP A 57 -8.08 5.40 -2.78
CA ASP A 57 -8.22 4.50 -3.93
C ASP A 57 -6.91 3.78 -4.23
N TRP A 58 -5.77 4.44 -4.05
CA TRP A 58 -4.46 3.81 -4.17
C TRP A 58 -4.28 2.65 -3.17
N ILE A 59 -4.54 2.89 -1.88
CA ILE A 59 -4.39 1.87 -0.82
C ILE A 59 -5.38 0.73 -1.02
N ILE A 60 -6.63 1.04 -1.33
CA ILE A 60 -7.66 0.04 -1.56
C ILE A 60 -7.34 -0.80 -2.79
N GLY A 61 -6.87 -0.19 -3.89
CA GLY A 61 -6.44 -0.92 -5.08
C GLY A 61 -5.24 -1.84 -4.79
N PHE A 62 -4.24 -1.33 -4.08
CA PHE A 62 -3.09 -2.11 -3.62
C PHE A 62 -3.49 -3.27 -2.69
N SER A 63 -4.49 -3.08 -1.85
CA SER A 63 -5.00 -4.15 -0.99
C SER A 63 -5.86 -5.16 -1.73
N ALA A 64 -6.67 -4.71 -2.69
CA ALA A 64 -7.55 -5.58 -3.47
C ALA A 64 -6.78 -6.59 -4.33
N VAL A 65 -5.69 -6.17 -4.98
CA VAL A 65 -4.89 -7.06 -5.85
C VAL A 65 -4.27 -8.24 -5.08
N ARG A 66 -4.15 -8.12 -3.75
CA ARG A 66 -3.62 -9.18 -2.87
C ARG A 66 -4.65 -10.27 -2.55
N GLY A 67 -5.81 -10.24 -3.17
CA GLY A 67 -6.86 -11.25 -3.02
C GLY A 67 -7.79 -11.02 -1.83
N MET A 68 -7.96 -9.75 -1.44
CA MET A 68 -8.92 -9.33 -0.42
C MET A 68 -10.36 -9.61 -0.88
N SER A 69 -11.21 -10.07 0.03
CA SER A 69 -12.62 -10.35 -0.29
C SER A 69 -13.40 -9.06 -0.63
N PRO A 70 -14.44 -9.11 -1.49
CA PRO A 70 -15.23 -7.94 -1.85
C PRO A 70 -15.85 -7.22 -0.64
N SER A 71 -16.30 -7.97 0.37
CA SER A 71 -16.86 -7.41 1.60
C SER A 71 -15.82 -6.63 2.41
N MET A 72 -14.58 -7.12 2.48
CA MET A 72 -13.50 -6.42 3.18
C MET A 72 -13.06 -5.17 2.41
N VAL A 73 -13.02 -5.22 1.08
CA VAL A 73 -12.77 -4.04 0.24
C VAL A 73 -13.83 -2.97 0.52
N GLU A 74 -15.11 -3.34 0.58
CA GLU A 74 -16.20 -2.42 0.86
C GLU A 74 -16.11 -1.82 2.27
N GLU A 75 -15.77 -2.63 3.29
CA GLU A 75 -15.53 -2.13 4.65
C GLU A 75 -14.41 -1.08 4.67
N LEU A 76 -13.26 -1.39 4.06
CA LEU A 76 -12.08 -0.54 4.13
C LEU A 76 -12.21 0.74 3.28
N LYS A 77 -13.03 0.73 2.22
CA LYS A 77 -13.40 1.95 1.49
C LYS A 77 -14.10 2.96 2.39
N ASN A 78 -14.94 2.48 3.31
CA ASN A 78 -15.72 3.31 4.22
C ASN A 78 -15.03 3.52 5.58
N TYR A 79 -13.79 3.03 5.74
CA TYR A 79 -13.06 3.14 6.98
C TYR A 79 -12.49 4.56 7.20
N GLU A 80 -12.81 5.16 8.35
CA GLU A 80 -12.47 6.56 8.67
C GLU A 80 -11.00 6.79 9.07
N ALA A 81 -10.23 5.73 9.33
CA ALA A 81 -8.82 5.83 9.73
C ALA A 81 -8.59 6.73 10.97
N THR A 82 -9.43 6.55 11.99
CA THR A 82 -9.38 7.28 13.27
C THR A 82 -8.94 6.41 14.45
N GLU A 83 -8.67 5.13 14.23
CA GLU A 83 -8.18 4.23 15.28
C GLU A 83 -6.72 4.54 15.65
N ASP A 84 -6.31 4.09 16.83
CA ASP A 84 -4.93 4.21 17.26
C ASP A 84 -4.00 3.32 16.42
N LEU A 85 -3.01 3.94 15.77
CA LEU A 85 -2.08 3.25 14.89
C LEU A 85 -1.28 2.16 15.62
N ALA A 86 -0.84 2.43 16.85
CA ALA A 86 -0.05 1.48 17.62
C ALA A 86 -0.90 0.28 18.03
N GLU A 87 -2.17 0.46 18.39
CA GLU A 87 -3.09 -0.64 18.65
C GLU A 87 -3.34 -1.47 17.38
N VAL A 88 -3.64 -0.81 16.26
CA VAL A 88 -3.94 -1.48 14.98
C VAL A 88 -2.76 -2.31 14.50
N ILE A 89 -1.55 -1.74 14.48
CA ILE A 89 -0.36 -2.46 13.96
C ILE A 89 0.07 -3.63 14.87
N ASN A 90 -0.32 -3.61 16.15
CA ASN A 90 -0.01 -4.67 17.10
C ASN A 90 -1.06 -5.81 17.14
N ARG A 91 -2.13 -5.73 16.34
CA ARG A 91 -3.20 -6.76 16.29
C ARG A 91 -2.71 -8.16 15.92
N THR A 92 -1.68 -8.27 15.08
CA THR A 92 -1.10 -9.56 14.70
C THR A 92 0.43 -9.51 14.73
N SER A 93 1.06 -10.68 14.94
CA SER A 93 2.52 -10.77 14.88
C SER A 93 3.08 -10.41 13.50
N GLN A 94 2.28 -10.58 12.45
CA GLN A 94 2.60 -10.30 11.07
C GLN A 94 2.58 -8.81 10.79
N THR A 95 1.59 -8.07 11.29
CA THR A 95 1.53 -6.61 11.13
C THR A 95 2.65 -5.91 11.90
N ILE A 96 3.07 -6.45 13.05
CA ILE A 96 4.25 -5.95 13.78
C ILE A 96 5.52 -6.08 12.92
N LYS A 97 5.69 -7.19 12.21
CA LYS A 97 6.83 -7.39 11.30
C LYS A 97 6.74 -6.51 10.05
N ALA A 98 5.55 -6.04 9.71
CA ALA A 98 5.26 -5.25 8.51
C ALA A 98 5.20 -3.73 8.76
N LYS A 99 5.64 -3.23 9.93
CA LYS A 99 5.64 -1.79 10.27
C LYS A 99 6.26 -0.91 9.19
N ARG A 100 7.48 -1.25 8.73
CA ARG A 100 8.15 -0.51 7.66
C ARG A 100 7.40 -0.58 6.33
N ALA A 101 6.74 -1.71 6.04
CA ALA A 101 5.91 -1.84 4.85
C ALA A 101 4.66 -0.94 4.93
N ALA A 102 4.03 -0.83 6.11
CA ALA A 102 2.89 0.07 6.29
C ALA A 102 3.28 1.54 6.02
N ILE A 103 4.45 1.96 6.50
CA ILE A 103 5.01 3.30 6.22
C ILE A 103 5.34 3.46 4.73
N TYR A 104 6.02 2.48 4.14
CA TYR A 104 6.41 2.54 2.74
C TYR A 104 5.20 2.68 1.80
N PHE A 105 4.15 1.90 2.03
CA PHE A 105 2.95 1.98 1.22
C PHE A 105 2.11 3.23 1.52
N ALA A 106 2.21 3.82 2.71
CA ALA A 106 1.64 5.14 2.98
C ALA A 106 2.37 6.24 2.18
N ILE A 107 3.72 6.20 2.11
CA ILE A 107 4.50 7.11 1.25
C ILE A 107 4.02 7.02 -0.21
N LYS A 108 3.86 5.79 -0.72
CA LYS A 108 3.38 5.58 -2.10
C LYS A 108 1.94 6.07 -2.31
N ALA A 109 1.11 5.99 -1.27
CA ALA A 109 -0.27 6.45 -1.32
C ALA A 109 -0.35 7.97 -1.31
N CYS A 110 0.36 8.67 -0.41
CA CYS A 110 0.44 10.13 -0.39
C CYS A 110 0.89 10.65 -1.76
N ALA A 111 1.89 9.99 -2.36
CA ALA A 111 2.41 10.36 -3.67
C ALA A 111 1.57 9.86 -4.87
N ALA A 112 0.31 9.45 -4.67
CA ALA A 112 -0.55 8.91 -5.73
C ALA A 112 -0.93 9.96 -6.79
N ASP A 113 -0.93 11.24 -6.42
CA ASP A 113 -1.18 12.39 -7.30
C ASP A 113 0.10 12.93 -7.98
N PHE A 114 1.22 12.19 -7.84
CA PHE A 114 2.56 12.50 -8.34
C PHE A 114 3.36 13.53 -7.53
N GLU A 115 2.85 14.03 -6.40
CA GLU A 115 3.58 14.94 -5.52
C GLU A 115 3.65 14.36 -4.10
N TYR A 116 4.82 14.44 -3.45
CA TYR A 116 4.98 14.03 -2.05
C TYR A 116 5.50 15.20 -1.23
N HIS A 117 4.55 15.99 -0.73
CA HIS A 117 4.79 17.31 -0.16
C HIS A 117 5.46 17.24 1.22
N GLU A 118 6.09 18.34 1.64
CA GLU A 118 6.76 18.43 2.94
C GLU A 118 5.80 18.16 4.12
N GLY A 119 4.52 18.55 3.99
CA GLY A 119 3.49 18.28 4.99
C GLY A 119 3.21 16.79 5.17
N GLU A 120 3.10 16.07 4.06
CA GLU A 120 2.87 14.61 4.03
C GLU A 120 4.10 13.85 4.52
N GLN A 121 5.30 14.31 4.16
CA GLN A 121 6.56 13.79 4.70
C GLN A 121 6.61 13.92 6.23
N ALA A 122 6.31 15.11 6.75
CA ALA A 122 6.30 15.34 8.19
C ALA A 122 5.23 14.47 8.89
N ALA A 123 4.06 14.33 8.28
CA ALA A 123 2.97 13.50 8.78
C ALA A 123 3.36 12.01 8.84
N VAL A 124 3.92 11.47 7.75
CA VAL A 124 4.37 10.06 7.69
C VAL A 124 5.49 9.79 8.68
N ARG A 125 6.49 10.69 8.80
CA ARG A 125 7.57 10.56 9.80
C ARG A 125 7.03 10.55 11.22
N LYS A 126 6.02 11.37 11.53
CA LYS A 126 5.32 11.34 12.82
C LYS A 126 4.64 9.99 13.06
N MET A 127 3.92 9.46 12.07
CA MET A 127 3.24 8.16 12.18
C MET A 127 4.22 6.99 12.30
N ALA A 128 5.34 7.04 11.58
CA ALA A 128 6.44 6.08 11.70
C ALA A 128 7.02 6.03 13.11
N ASN A 129 7.25 7.19 13.72
CA ASN A 129 7.76 7.29 15.09
C ASN A 129 6.82 6.58 16.10
N LEU A 130 5.50 6.76 15.98
CA LEU A 130 4.50 6.13 16.86
C LEU A 130 4.58 4.61 16.88
N ILE A 131 5.00 3.99 15.78
CA ILE A 131 5.14 2.53 15.67
C ILE A 131 6.58 2.04 15.83
N GLY A 132 7.51 2.93 16.14
CA GLY A 132 8.92 2.61 16.38
C GLY A 132 9.74 2.40 15.11
N VAL A 133 9.37 3.06 14.01
CA VAL A 133 10.22 3.20 12.82
C VAL A 133 10.94 4.54 12.94
N SER A 134 12.26 4.49 12.99
CA SER A 134 13.15 5.65 13.15
C SER A 134 13.18 6.53 11.90
N GLU A 135 13.57 7.79 12.10
CA GLU A 135 13.69 8.78 11.02
C GLU A 135 14.68 8.36 9.92
N ASP A 136 15.79 7.71 10.29
CA ASP A 136 16.75 7.13 9.35
C ASP A 136 16.11 6.03 8.48
N GLU A 137 15.34 5.13 9.10
CA GLU A 137 14.59 4.11 8.35
C GLU A 137 13.54 4.74 7.43
N VAL A 138 12.84 5.79 7.85
CA VAL A 138 11.88 6.49 6.97
C VAL A 138 12.61 7.14 5.80
N SER A 139 13.74 7.80 6.04
CA SER A 139 14.53 8.43 4.98
C SER A 139 14.98 7.42 3.92
N GLN A 140 15.38 6.22 4.33
CA GLN A 140 15.71 5.12 3.41
C GLN A 140 14.49 4.65 2.61
N LEU A 141 13.30 4.61 3.22
CA LEU A 141 12.06 4.24 2.53
C LEU A 141 11.63 5.30 1.50
N GLU A 142 11.81 6.58 1.82
CA GLU A 142 11.56 7.70 0.90
C GLU A 142 12.53 7.67 -0.28
N GLU A 143 13.84 7.46 -0.02
CA GLU A 143 14.85 7.30 -1.07
C GLU A 143 14.50 6.14 -2.01
N MET A 144 14.17 4.97 -1.45
CA MET A 144 13.75 3.79 -2.20
C MET A 144 12.50 4.08 -3.06
N TYR A 145 11.53 4.83 -2.54
CA TYR A 145 10.35 5.25 -3.32
C TYR A 145 10.76 6.05 -4.57
N PHE A 146 11.60 7.07 -4.40
CA PHE A 146 12.04 7.90 -5.52
C PHE A 146 12.90 7.12 -6.52
N GLU A 147 13.72 6.18 -6.06
CA GLU A 147 14.46 5.27 -6.94
C GLU A 147 13.52 4.36 -7.75
N GLU A 148 12.49 3.80 -7.11
CA GLU A 148 11.47 3.01 -7.79
C GLU A 148 10.73 3.81 -8.85
N GLN A 149 10.38 5.08 -8.59
CA GLN A 149 9.72 5.93 -9.59
C GLN A 149 10.61 6.15 -10.81
N LYS A 150 11.89 6.51 -10.61
CA LYS A 150 12.85 6.66 -11.71
C LYS A 150 13.01 5.37 -12.51
N LEU A 151 13.08 4.22 -11.83
CA LEU A 151 13.20 2.92 -12.49
C LEU A 151 11.92 2.56 -13.25
N ARG A 152 10.74 2.87 -12.70
CA ARG A 152 9.45 2.67 -13.35
C ARG A 152 9.34 3.53 -14.61
N GLU A 153 9.71 4.80 -14.55
CA GLU A 153 9.72 5.70 -15.71
C GLU A 153 10.64 5.18 -16.81
N LYS A 154 11.86 4.78 -16.45
CA LYS A 154 12.83 4.15 -17.37
C LYS A 154 12.25 2.89 -18.02
N ARG A 155 11.62 2.02 -17.23
CA ARG A 155 10.98 0.79 -17.72
C ARG A 155 9.85 1.11 -18.70
N VAL A 156 9.00 2.08 -18.38
CA VAL A 156 7.88 2.50 -19.24
C VAL A 156 8.40 3.05 -20.57
N GLN A 157 9.40 3.93 -20.55
CA GLN A 157 10.00 4.49 -21.78
C GLN A 157 10.64 3.41 -22.65
N LEU A 158 11.28 2.41 -22.04
CA LEU A 158 11.91 1.31 -22.77
C LEU A 158 10.88 0.37 -23.42
N LEU A 159 9.79 0.07 -22.72
CA LEU A 159 8.74 -0.84 -23.22
C LEU A 159 7.82 -0.15 -24.23
N PHE A 160 7.61 1.15 -24.09
CA PHE A 160 6.64 1.92 -24.86
C PHE A 160 7.26 3.21 -25.42
N PRO A 161 8.28 3.11 -26.30
CA PRO A 161 9.01 4.27 -26.81
C PRO A 161 8.12 5.23 -27.62
N ASP A 162 7.06 4.71 -28.24
CA ASP A 162 6.11 5.49 -29.04
C ASP A 162 4.88 5.98 -28.23
N GLY A 163 4.93 5.84 -26.91
CA GLY A 163 3.85 6.21 -26.00
C GLY A 163 3.02 5.01 -25.51
N LEU A 164 2.20 5.26 -24.47
CA LEU A 164 1.42 4.21 -23.81
C LEU A 164 0.30 3.67 -24.73
N PRO A 165 0.07 2.33 -24.75
CA PRO A 165 -0.96 1.72 -25.60
C PRO A 165 -2.38 2.14 -25.21
N TYR A 166 -2.58 2.47 -23.93
CA TYR A 166 -3.81 3.02 -23.41
C TYR A 166 -3.45 4.24 -22.56
N SER A 167 -3.77 5.42 -23.07
CA SER A 167 -3.71 6.66 -22.30
C SER A 167 -5.04 7.38 -22.48
N LEU A 168 -5.62 7.88 -21.38
CA LEU A 168 -6.66 8.89 -21.49
C LEU A 168 -6.00 10.12 -22.10
N LYS A 169 -6.56 10.65 -23.20
CA LYS A 169 -6.26 12.02 -23.60
C LYS A 169 -6.71 12.89 -22.43
N ARG A 170 -5.76 13.40 -21.65
CA ARG A 170 -6.03 14.48 -20.69
C ARG A 170 -6.44 15.73 -21.46
#